data_AF-A0AAD5E3J8-F1
#
_entry.id   AF-A0AAD5E3J8-F1
#
_cell.length_a   1.000
_cell.length_b   1.000
_cell.length_c   1.000
_cell.angle_alpha   90.00
_cell.angle_beta   90.00
_cell.angle_gamma   90.00
#
_symmetry.space_group_name_H-M   'P 1'
#
loop_
_entity.id
_entity.type
_entity.pdbx_description
1 polymer ?
#
loop_
_entity_poly.entity_id
_entity_poly.type
_entity_poly.pdbx_seq_one_letter_code
_entity_poly.pdbx_strand_id
1 'polypeptide(L)'
;MNRITRNLQALKVPRAIQYRSASDSSRPFPPSHPTRPTLPENSSQTTASVSQGTDVKQDDSTVFAPALEELAKTSKPFNLASDKLEPPRYDDYFNRHHFDTFKLLRALEQQGFTRTQAEVIMKGIKFKLRHSTASLRQRMLTKSDLENESYLFKAALSELRTEIQVMRRNDTQTLQSEAAQITREVDALAQRLREDIGNMKSEISLDMNNRKNEVREDQKMIDMRIQEINNKFTISLGDVRTDLEAVRWETIWKGMAGVVVAGIAIASLGYLLLKHTDKNARQVELENQKIIKQLQEEAKFARTAEEEVIFSN
;
A
#
# COMPACT_ATOMS: atom_id res chain seq x y z
N MET A 1 56.08 39.29 43.67
CA MET A 1 55.04 38.50 44.36
C MET A 1 54.43 37.50 43.39
N ASN A 2 54.60 36.21 43.71
CA ASN A 2 53.78 35.02 43.38
C ASN A 2 53.24 34.87 41.94
N ARG A 3 53.82 33.99 41.11
CA ARG A 3 53.46 32.55 41.00
C ARG A 3 51.95 32.32 40.93
N ILE A 4 51.45 31.88 39.77
CA ILE A 4 50.66 30.64 39.61
C ILE A 4 50.58 30.32 38.10
N THR A 5 51.22 29.21 37.76
CA THR A 5 51.04 28.43 36.54
C THR A 5 49.84 27.48 36.70
N ARG A 6 49.27 27.07 35.56
CA ARG A 6 48.65 25.76 35.25
C ARG A 6 47.14 25.72 34.96
N ASN A 7 46.90 24.99 33.86
CA ASN A 7 45.81 24.06 33.59
C ASN A 7 44.46 24.61 33.10
N LEU A 8 44.40 24.75 31.77
CA LEU A 8 43.20 24.47 30.98
C LEU A 8 42.90 22.95 31.02
N GLN A 9 42.14 22.53 32.02
CA GLN A 9 41.40 21.27 32.01
C GLN A 9 40.06 21.47 32.72
N ALA A 10 38.99 21.05 32.05
CA ALA A 10 37.66 20.68 32.57
C ALA A 10 36.50 21.46 31.94
N LEU A 11 36.01 20.97 30.81
CA LEU A 11 34.57 20.82 30.59
C LEU A 11 34.35 19.66 29.61
N LYS A 12 34.40 18.43 30.14
CA LYS A 12 34.13 17.22 29.37
C LYS A 12 32.67 16.83 29.61
N VAL A 13 31.83 17.17 28.64
CA VAL A 13 30.48 16.62 28.47
C VAL A 13 30.63 15.16 28.04
N PRO A 14 30.02 14.16 28.71
CA PRO A 14 30.02 12.80 28.19
C PRO A 14 29.04 12.68 27.03
N ARG A 15 29.57 12.42 25.83
CA ARG A 15 28.83 12.14 24.60
C ARG A 15 28.71 10.62 24.44
N ALA A 16 27.48 10.16 24.25
CA ALA A 16 27.04 8.90 23.63
C ALA A 16 27.65 7.58 24.16
N ILE A 17 26.80 6.82 24.85
CA ILE A 17 26.99 5.39 25.10
C ILE A 17 26.97 4.69 23.74
N GLN A 18 28.14 4.22 23.30
CA GLN A 18 28.28 3.29 22.20
C GLN A 18 27.69 1.93 22.62
N TYR A 19 26.75 1.41 21.84
CA TYR A 19 26.29 0.03 21.92
C TYR A 19 27.45 -0.90 21.58
N ARG A 20 28.07 -1.48 22.61
CA ARG A 20 29.10 -2.51 22.45
C ARG A 20 28.39 -3.86 22.30
N SER A 21 28.33 -4.34 21.06
CA SER A 21 28.16 -5.77 20.77
C SER A 21 29.30 -6.54 21.44
N ALA A 22 28.96 -7.41 22.39
CA ALA A 22 29.87 -8.38 22.97
C ALA A 22 29.06 -9.62 23.37
N SER A 23 29.07 -10.61 22.49
CA SER A 23 28.85 -12.01 22.85
C SER A 23 30.00 -12.46 23.75
N ASP A 24 29.84 -12.28 25.06
CA ASP A 24 30.75 -12.82 26.07
C ASP A 24 30.20 -14.17 26.55
N SER A 25 30.73 -15.24 25.99
CA SER A 25 30.33 -16.64 26.19
C SER A 25 30.85 -17.25 27.50
N SER A 26 30.98 -16.47 28.58
CA SER A 26 31.54 -16.95 29.85
C SER A 26 30.80 -16.47 31.10
N ARG A 27 29.47 -16.63 31.15
CA ARG A 27 28.67 -16.51 32.39
C ARG A 27 27.68 -17.68 32.56
N PRO A 28 27.52 -18.23 33.77
CA PRO A 28 26.68 -19.41 34.03
C PRO A 28 25.19 -19.06 34.27
N PHE A 29 24.70 -17.91 33.80
CA PHE A 29 23.31 -17.49 34.00
C PHE A 29 22.55 -17.46 32.67
N PRO A 30 21.29 -17.95 32.64
CA PRO A 30 20.50 -17.96 31.40
C PRO A 30 20.13 -16.54 30.95
N PRO A 31 19.98 -16.31 29.63
CA PRO A 31 19.67 -14.99 29.06
C PRO A 31 18.29 -14.49 29.50
N SER A 32 18.12 -13.16 29.55
CA SER A 32 16.93 -12.43 29.98
C SER A 32 15.73 -12.48 29.01
N HIS A 33 15.63 -13.52 28.20
CA HIS A 33 14.52 -13.72 27.27
C HIS A 33 13.80 -15.03 27.61
N PRO A 34 12.46 -15.04 27.75
CA PRO A 34 11.73 -16.28 27.95
C PRO A 34 11.81 -17.12 26.67
N THR A 35 12.61 -18.19 26.71
CA THR A 35 12.63 -19.22 25.66
C THR A 35 11.29 -19.95 25.63
N ARG A 36 10.45 -19.59 24.67
CA ARG A 36 9.20 -20.29 24.35
C ARG A 36 9.52 -21.72 23.88
N PRO A 37 8.90 -22.78 24.43
CA PRO A 37 9.04 -24.12 23.87
C PRO A 37 8.35 -24.19 22.50
N THR A 38 9.10 -24.51 21.45
CA THR A 38 8.56 -24.84 20.13
C THR A 38 8.10 -26.29 20.15
N LEU A 39 6.79 -26.51 20.09
CA LEU A 39 6.19 -27.82 19.77
C LEU A 39 6.30 -28.09 18.26
N PRO A 40 6.44 -29.35 17.83
CA PRO A 40 6.71 -29.69 16.44
C PRO A 40 5.50 -29.45 15.53
N GLU A 41 5.79 -28.82 14.40
CA GLU A 41 4.91 -28.57 13.27
C GLU A 41 4.61 -29.90 12.56
N ASN A 42 3.34 -30.32 12.52
CA ASN A 42 2.90 -31.43 11.68
C ASN A 42 1.97 -30.90 10.59
N SER A 43 2.47 -30.92 9.37
CA SER A 43 1.77 -30.54 8.15
C SER A 43 0.81 -31.65 7.74
N SER A 44 -0.48 -31.35 7.68
CA SER A 44 -1.45 -32.04 6.81
C SER A 44 -2.61 -31.11 6.49
N GLN A 45 -2.72 -30.75 5.22
CA GLN A 45 -3.85 -30.06 4.60
C GLN A 45 -5.12 -30.94 4.67
N THR A 46 -6.33 -30.35 4.68
CA THR A 46 -7.52 -30.74 3.87
C THR A 46 -8.75 -29.86 4.19
N THR A 47 -9.17 -29.09 3.17
CA THR A 47 -10.51 -28.63 2.70
C THR A 47 -11.69 -28.25 3.62
N ALA A 48 -12.14 -26.99 3.43
CA ALA A 48 -13.50 -26.48 3.10
C ALA A 48 -14.79 -26.88 3.87
N SER A 49 -15.57 -25.84 4.23
CA SER A 49 -17.05 -25.66 4.11
C SER A 49 -17.82 -25.24 5.38
N VAL A 50 -18.08 -23.94 5.51
CA VAL A 50 -19.38 -23.24 5.73
C VAL A 50 -20.49 -23.92 6.56
N SER A 51 -20.81 -23.37 7.76
CA SER A 51 -22.12 -22.76 8.13
C SER A 51 -22.38 -22.68 9.64
N GLN A 52 -23.06 -21.58 10.04
CA GLN A 52 -23.82 -21.33 11.28
C GLN A 52 -22.98 -21.14 12.56
N GLY A 53 -23.08 -20.04 13.32
CA GLY A 53 -24.24 -19.19 13.53
C GLY A 53 -24.92 -19.55 14.84
N THR A 54 -24.19 -19.44 15.97
CA THR A 54 -24.79 -19.37 17.30
C THR A 54 -23.98 -18.44 18.20
N ASP A 55 -24.72 -17.46 18.68
CA ASP A 55 -24.51 -16.58 19.83
C ASP A 55 -23.72 -17.25 20.97
N VAL A 56 -22.54 -16.72 21.31
CA VAL A 56 -21.86 -17.04 22.57
C VAL A 56 -21.36 -15.74 23.18
N LYS A 57 -22.06 -15.37 24.25
CA LYS A 57 -21.68 -14.42 25.28
C LYS A 57 -20.17 -14.40 25.56
N GLN A 58 -19.65 -13.20 25.41
CA GLN A 58 -18.63 -12.58 26.25
C GLN A 58 -18.75 -13.02 27.71
N ASP A 59 -17.86 -13.91 28.15
CA ASP A 59 -17.33 -14.01 29.52
C ASP A 59 -16.35 -15.18 29.57
N ASP A 60 -15.06 -14.90 29.42
CA ASP A 60 -14.04 -15.82 29.96
C ASP A 60 -12.73 -15.06 30.26
N SER A 61 -12.82 -14.16 31.23
CA SER A 61 -11.66 -13.61 31.92
C SER A 61 -11.41 -14.30 33.27
N THR A 62 -12.06 -15.44 33.52
CA THR A 62 -12.16 -16.02 34.88
C THR A 62 -11.46 -17.36 35.05
N VAL A 63 -10.72 -17.87 34.06
CA VAL A 63 -10.08 -19.20 34.18
C VAL A 63 -8.65 -19.12 34.78
N PHE A 64 -7.99 -17.96 34.73
CA PHE A 64 -6.63 -17.81 35.30
C PHE A 64 -6.58 -17.20 36.71
N ALA A 65 -7.66 -16.58 37.18
CA ALA A 65 -7.79 -16.11 38.55
C ALA A 65 -7.84 -17.25 39.60
N PRO A 66 -8.60 -18.35 39.41
CA PRO A 66 -8.69 -19.39 40.43
C PRO A 66 -7.39 -20.18 40.57
N ALA A 67 -6.60 -20.35 39.50
CA ALA A 67 -5.32 -21.06 39.56
C ALA A 67 -4.25 -20.28 40.33
N LEU A 68 -4.23 -18.94 40.22
CA LEU A 68 -3.34 -18.08 41.00
C LEU A 68 -3.78 -17.98 42.47
N GLU A 69 -5.09 -18.06 42.73
CA GLU A 69 -5.64 -18.03 44.07
C GLU A 69 -5.54 -19.39 44.80
N GLU A 70 -5.56 -20.50 44.04
CA GLU A 70 -5.33 -21.85 44.54
C GLU A 70 -3.84 -22.11 44.85
N LEU A 71 -2.92 -21.51 44.08
CA LEU A 71 -1.49 -21.49 44.39
C LEU A 71 -1.14 -20.55 45.55
N ALA A 72 -1.86 -19.43 45.71
CA ALA A 72 -1.74 -18.56 46.87
C ALA A 72 -2.30 -19.20 48.15
N LYS A 73 -3.35 -20.03 48.04
CA LYS A 73 -3.90 -20.83 49.16
C LYS A 73 -3.06 -22.07 49.49
N THR A 74 -2.35 -22.63 48.50
CA THR A 74 -1.42 -23.77 48.70
C THR A 74 -0.02 -23.33 49.16
N SER A 75 0.38 -22.09 48.92
CA SER A 75 1.56 -21.53 49.59
C SER A 75 1.20 -21.26 51.05
N LYS A 76 1.23 -22.30 51.88
CA LYS A 76 1.55 -22.12 53.29
C LYS A 76 2.77 -21.18 53.29
N PRO A 77 2.74 -20.03 53.99
CA PRO A 77 3.99 -19.38 54.31
C PRO A 77 4.85 -20.50 54.89
N PHE A 78 6.11 -20.58 54.50
CA PHE A 78 7.07 -21.33 55.29
C PHE A 78 7.22 -20.59 56.63
N ASN A 79 6.15 -20.63 57.41
CA ASN A 79 6.18 -20.55 58.83
C ASN A 79 6.87 -21.85 59.19
N LEU A 80 8.20 -21.77 59.24
CA LEU A 80 8.90 -22.36 60.36
C LEU A 80 8.28 -21.67 61.58
N ALA A 81 7.07 -22.14 61.95
CA ALA A 81 6.47 -21.87 63.23
C ALA A 81 7.64 -22.05 64.16
N SER A 82 7.97 -20.96 64.83
CA SER A 82 8.98 -20.90 65.85
C SER A 82 8.65 -22.09 66.74
N ASP A 83 9.31 -23.22 66.49
CA ASP A 83 9.46 -24.23 67.49
C ASP A 83 10.08 -23.40 68.59
N LYS A 84 9.34 -23.26 69.68
CA LYS A 84 9.85 -22.61 70.86
C LYS A 84 10.99 -23.52 71.32
N LEU A 85 12.13 -23.44 70.64
CA LEU A 85 13.41 -23.62 71.26
C LEU A 85 13.45 -22.49 72.26
N GLU A 86 12.90 -22.77 73.44
CA GLU A 86 13.36 -22.10 74.64
C GLU A 86 14.88 -21.99 74.51
N PRO A 87 15.45 -20.80 74.69
CA PRO A 87 16.89 -20.67 74.70
C PRO A 87 17.41 -21.71 75.69
N PRO A 88 18.41 -22.53 75.31
CA PRO A 88 18.88 -23.61 76.18
C PRO A 88 19.19 -23.00 77.54
N ARG A 89 18.52 -23.51 78.60
CA ARG A 89 18.79 -23.10 79.99
C ARG A 89 20.30 -23.05 80.17
N TYR A 90 20.80 -21.85 80.42
CA TYR A 90 22.23 -21.53 80.38
C TYR A 90 23.04 -22.19 81.51
N ASP A 91 22.36 -22.92 82.40
CA ASP A 91 22.87 -23.24 83.73
C ASP A 91 23.55 -24.62 83.87
N ASP A 92 23.41 -25.55 82.91
CA ASP A 92 23.91 -26.92 83.11
C ASP A 92 25.30 -27.21 82.47
N TYR A 93 25.89 -26.24 81.78
CA TYR A 93 27.18 -26.44 81.10
C TYR A 93 28.41 -26.06 81.93
N PHE A 94 28.23 -25.32 83.03
CA PHE A 94 29.36 -24.76 83.79
C PHE A 94 29.94 -25.70 84.86
N ASN A 95 29.24 -26.78 85.23
CA ASN A 95 29.71 -27.69 86.30
C ASN A 95 29.99 -29.13 85.84
N ARG A 96 29.83 -29.44 84.55
CA ARG A 96 30.15 -30.78 84.05
C ARG A 96 31.65 -30.92 83.88
N HIS A 97 32.27 -31.59 84.85
CA HIS A 97 33.69 -31.93 84.80
C HIS A 97 33.91 -32.93 83.66
N HIS A 98 34.37 -32.45 82.50
CA HIS A 98 34.64 -33.29 81.32
C HIS A 98 35.72 -34.35 81.54
N PHE A 99 36.49 -34.25 82.64
CA PHE A 99 37.54 -35.18 82.98
C PHE A 99 37.72 -35.29 84.50
N ASP A 100 37.39 -36.46 85.05
CA ASP A 100 37.56 -36.77 86.46
C ASP A 100 38.95 -37.36 86.70
N THR A 101 39.86 -36.53 87.23
CA THR A 101 41.25 -36.92 87.52
C THR A 101 41.33 -37.96 88.63
N PHE A 102 40.41 -37.94 89.60
CA PHE A 102 40.48 -38.80 90.78
C PHE A 102 40.02 -40.22 90.46
N LYS A 103 38.92 -40.37 89.70
CA LYS A 103 38.46 -41.69 89.23
C LYS A 103 39.48 -42.37 88.35
N LEU A 104 40.12 -41.63 87.44
CA LEU A 104 41.16 -42.18 86.58
C LEU A 104 42.38 -42.64 87.39
N LEU A 105 42.82 -41.83 88.36
CA LEU A 105 43.94 -42.18 89.23
C LEU A 105 43.64 -43.45 90.03
N ARG A 106 42.44 -43.55 90.63
CA ARG A 106 42.01 -44.75 91.38
C ARG A 106 41.89 -45.99 90.51
N ALA A 107 41.39 -45.86 89.28
CA ALA A 107 41.31 -46.97 88.35
C ALA A 107 42.71 -47.49 87.95
N LEU A 108 43.68 -46.59 87.76
CA LEU A 108 45.07 -46.97 87.46
C LEU A 108 45.77 -47.62 88.66
N GLU A 109 45.56 -47.11 89.87
CA GLU A 109 46.07 -47.72 91.11
C GLU A 109 45.54 -49.15 91.31
N GLN A 110 44.25 -49.39 91.00
CA GLN A 110 43.63 -50.72 91.10
C GLN A 110 44.17 -51.73 90.08
N GLN A 111 44.70 -51.26 88.94
CA GLN A 111 45.26 -52.09 87.87
C GLN A 111 46.78 -52.35 88.07
N GLY A 112 47.34 -52.01 89.24
CA GLY A 112 48.73 -52.30 89.59
C GLY A 112 49.74 -51.22 89.21
N PHE A 113 49.30 -50.03 88.78
CA PHE A 113 50.21 -48.90 88.56
C PHE A 113 50.58 -48.21 89.87
N THR A 114 51.85 -47.85 90.01
CA THR A 114 52.28 -46.99 91.12
C THR A 114 51.62 -45.61 91.01
N ARG A 115 51.40 -44.95 92.16
CA ARG A 115 50.73 -43.65 92.19
C ARG A 115 51.43 -42.59 91.34
N THR A 116 52.77 -42.61 91.29
CA THR A 116 53.58 -41.71 90.45
C THR A 116 53.38 -41.97 88.96
N GLN A 117 53.33 -43.24 88.53
CA GLN A 117 53.05 -43.61 87.14
C GLN A 117 51.62 -43.24 86.73
N ALA A 118 50.64 -43.52 87.59
CA ALA A 118 49.24 -43.17 87.37
C ALA A 118 49.06 -41.64 87.23
N GLU A 119 49.77 -40.85 88.03
CA GLU A 119 49.75 -39.39 87.97
C GLU A 119 50.32 -38.86 86.65
N VAL A 120 51.43 -39.42 86.15
CA VAL A 120 52.03 -39.02 84.87
C VAL A 120 51.09 -39.33 83.70
N ILE A 121 50.48 -40.52 83.68
CA ILE A 121 49.51 -40.93 82.65
C ILE A 121 48.29 -40.01 82.68
N MET A 122 47.74 -39.74 83.87
CA MET A 122 46.62 -38.81 84.06
C MET A 122 46.95 -37.40 83.54
N LYS A 123 48.15 -36.87 83.84
CA LYS A 123 48.62 -35.57 83.33
C LYS A 123 48.72 -35.57 81.79
N GLY A 124 49.22 -36.65 81.19
CA GLY A 124 49.33 -36.80 79.74
C GLY A 124 47.96 -36.81 79.03
N ILE A 125 47.00 -37.59 79.55
CA ILE A 125 45.63 -37.65 79.02
C ILE A 125 44.93 -36.29 79.18
N LYS A 126 45.06 -35.64 80.36
CA LYS A 126 44.52 -34.31 80.61
C LYS A 126 45.07 -33.27 79.62
N PHE A 127 46.36 -33.35 79.29
CA PHE A 127 46.99 -32.47 78.31
C PHE A 127 46.45 -32.71 76.89
N LYS A 128 46.42 -33.97 76.42
CA LYS A 128 45.89 -34.31 75.09
C LYS A 128 44.41 -33.95 74.94
N LEU A 129 43.61 -34.18 75.98
CA LEU A 129 42.19 -33.80 75.99
C LEU A 129 42.03 -32.28 75.86
N ARG A 130 42.76 -31.50 76.69
CA ARG A 130 42.72 -30.03 76.59
C ARG A 130 43.14 -29.52 75.22
N HIS A 131 44.22 -30.08 74.66
CA HIS A 131 44.70 -29.71 73.32
C HIS A 131 43.65 -30.04 72.23
N SER A 132 43.04 -31.23 72.29
CA SER A 132 41.98 -31.63 71.36
C SER A 132 40.75 -30.74 71.47
N THR A 133 40.27 -30.47 72.69
CA THR A 133 39.11 -29.60 72.92
C THR A 133 39.38 -28.17 72.46
N ALA A 134 40.59 -27.63 72.65
CA ALA A 134 40.96 -26.31 72.15
C ALA A 134 40.93 -26.27 70.61
N SER A 135 41.51 -27.28 69.96
CA SER A 135 41.49 -27.40 68.50
C SER A 135 40.07 -27.55 67.93
N LEU A 136 39.21 -28.33 68.60
CA LEU A 136 37.79 -28.46 68.23
C LEU A 136 37.03 -27.16 68.39
N ARG A 137 37.23 -26.42 69.50
CA ARG A 137 36.60 -25.10 69.70
C ARG A 137 37.01 -24.08 68.63
N GLN A 138 38.23 -24.17 68.11
CA GLN A 138 38.68 -23.29 67.03
C GLN A 138 38.02 -23.61 65.67
N ARG A 139 37.55 -24.86 65.47
CA ARG A 139 36.93 -25.32 64.22
C ARG A 139 35.40 -25.36 64.28
N MET A 140 34.82 -25.39 65.47
CA MET A 140 33.38 -25.40 65.66
C MET A 140 32.85 -23.98 65.69
N LEU A 141 31.76 -23.76 64.97
CA LEU A 141 30.97 -22.53 65.07
C LEU A 141 30.15 -22.57 66.36
N THR A 142 30.05 -21.42 67.02
CA THR A 142 29.13 -21.29 68.15
C THR A 142 27.69 -21.28 67.63
N LYS A 143 26.73 -21.68 68.47
CA LYS A 143 25.31 -21.61 68.09
C LYS A 143 24.89 -20.17 67.75
N SER A 144 25.42 -19.18 68.47
CA SER A 144 25.17 -17.77 68.19
C SER A 144 25.69 -17.32 66.83
N ASP A 145 26.87 -17.78 66.41
CA ASP A 145 27.43 -17.43 65.09
C ASP A 145 26.55 -17.99 63.97
N LEU A 146 26.12 -19.26 64.10
CA LEU A 146 25.23 -19.90 63.13
C LEU A 146 23.89 -19.19 63.04
N GLU A 147 23.32 -18.80 64.17
CA GLU A 147 22.06 -18.05 64.22
C GLU A 147 22.22 -16.68 63.55
N ASN A 148 23.29 -15.95 63.84
CA ASN A 148 23.57 -14.65 63.21
C ASN A 148 23.72 -14.76 61.68
N GLU A 149 24.50 -15.71 61.18
CA GLU A 149 24.63 -15.94 59.74
C GLU A 149 23.30 -16.34 59.08
N SER A 150 22.49 -17.14 59.77
CA SER A 150 21.13 -17.49 59.33
C SER A 150 20.22 -16.26 59.26
N TYR A 151 20.31 -15.33 60.21
CA TYR A 151 19.57 -14.06 60.17
C TYR A 151 19.99 -13.20 58.98
N LEU A 152 21.30 -13.04 58.74
CA LEU A 152 21.82 -12.27 57.61
C LEU A 152 21.39 -12.87 56.26
N PHE A 153 21.47 -14.19 56.13
CA PHE A 153 21.02 -14.89 54.92
C PHE A 153 19.52 -14.70 54.68
N LYS A 154 18.69 -14.83 55.73
CA LYS A 154 17.24 -14.58 55.63
C LYS A 154 16.92 -13.14 55.27
N ALA A 155 17.64 -12.17 55.82
CA ALA A 155 17.49 -10.76 55.47
C ALA A 155 17.81 -10.52 53.99
N ALA A 156 18.94 -11.03 53.50
CA ALA A 156 19.33 -10.93 52.09
C ALA A 156 18.33 -11.61 51.14
N LEU A 157 17.78 -12.78 51.51
CA LEU A 157 16.73 -13.43 50.74
C LEU A 157 15.43 -12.62 50.70
N SER A 158 15.08 -11.98 51.82
CA SER A 158 13.91 -11.11 51.87
C SER A 158 14.10 -9.89 50.97
N GLU A 159 15.29 -9.28 50.99
CA GLU A 159 15.64 -8.16 50.11
C GLU A 159 15.59 -8.57 48.63
N LEU A 160 16.23 -9.68 48.25
CA LEU A 160 16.19 -10.21 46.89
C LEU A 160 14.74 -10.49 46.43
N ARG A 161 13.92 -11.05 47.30
CA ARG A 161 12.50 -11.31 46.99
C ARG A 161 11.76 -10.00 46.70
N THR A 162 11.98 -8.96 47.51
CA THR A 162 11.35 -7.66 47.30
C THR A 162 11.84 -7.00 46.02
N GLU A 163 13.13 -7.09 45.72
CA GLU A 163 13.72 -6.56 44.48
C GLU A 163 13.12 -7.24 43.24
N ILE A 164 13.06 -8.58 43.22
CA ILE A 164 12.43 -9.34 42.13
C ILE A 164 10.95 -8.96 41.99
N GLN A 165 10.24 -8.77 43.11
CA GLN A 165 8.83 -8.40 43.07
C GLN A 165 8.63 -6.99 42.49
N VAL A 166 9.51 -6.05 42.81
CA VAL A 166 9.49 -4.69 42.24
C VAL A 166 9.85 -4.73 40.77
N MET A 167 10.90 -5.45 40.39
CA MET A 167 11.30 -5.63 38.99
C MET A 167 10.16 -6.19 38.16
N ARG A 168 9.54 -7.30 38.61
CA ARG A 168 8.41 -7.92 37.90
C ARG A 168 7.22 -6.96 37.74
N ARG A 169 6.93 -6.14 38.76
CA ARG A 169 5.87 -5.11 38.66
C ARG A 169 6.22 -4.05 37.63
N ASN A 170 7.47 -3.59 37.60
CA ASN A 170 7.95 -2.62 36.62
C ASN A 170 7.88 -3.19 35.20
N ASP A 171 8.34 -4.43 34.99
CA ASP A 171 8.25 -5.11 33.69
C ASP A 171 6.80 -5.24 33.23
N THR A 172 5.90 -5.62 34.14
CA THR A 172 4.47 -5.74 33.83
C THR A 172 3.87 -4.39 33.45
N GLN A 173 4.23 -3.31 34.16
CA GLN A 173 3.77 -1.95 33.84
C GLN A 173 4.31 -1.49 32.49
N THR A 174 5.58 -1.78 32.20
CA THR A 174 6.22 -1.46 30.92
C THR A 174 5.51 -2.17 29.77
N LEU A 175 5.30 -3.49 29.89
CA LEU A 175 4.58 -4.29 28.89
C LEU A 175 3.14 -3.79 28.69
N GLN A 176 2.44 -3.41 29.76
CA GLN A 176 1.10 -2.83 29.64
C GLN A 176 1.11 -1.48 28.90
N SER A 177 2.12 -0.64 29.17
CA SER A 177 2.27 0.65 28.48
C SER A 177 2.60 0.48 26.99
N GLU A 178 3.49 -0.46 26.66
CA GLU A 178 3.85 -0.80 25.28
C GLU A 178 2.66 -1.40 24.53
N ALA A 179 1.91 -2.31 25.15
CA ALA A 179 0.69 -2.87 24.57
C ALA A 179 -0.34 -1.78 24.28
N ALA A 180 -0.58 -0.87 25.23
CA ALA A 180 -1.50 0.26 25.05
C ALA A 180 -1.02 1.23 23.95
N GLN A 181 0.29 1.43 23.80
CA GLN A 181 0.87 2.22 22.72
C GLN A 181 0.62 1.54 21.36
N ILE A 182 0.92 0.25 21.23
CA ILE A 182 0.70 -0.51 19.99
C ILE A 182 -0.78 -0.47 19.59
N THR A 183 -1.71 -0.64 20.53
CA THR A 183 -3.15 -0.52 20.24
C THR A 183 -3.51 0.84 19.67
N ARG A 184 -2.99 1.94 20.25
CA ARG A 184 -3.23 3.30 19.74
C ARG A 184 -2.64 3.50 18.35
N GLU A 185 -1.46 2.96 18.08
CA GLU A 185 -0.82 3.04 16.77
C GLU A 185 -1.61 2.26 15.71
N VAL A 186 -2.13 1.09 16.05
CA VAL A 186 -3.02 0.29 15.19
C VAL A 186 -4.32 1.05 14.89
N ASP A 187 -4.94 1.65 15.90
CA ASP A 187 -6.17 2.44 15.71
C ASP A 187 -5.93 3.67 14.84
N ALA A 188 -4.82 4.38 15.07
CA ALA A 188 -4.43 5.53 14.27
C ALA A 188 -4.16 5.14 12.80
N LEU A 189 -3.50 3.99 12.57
CA LEU A 189 -3.26 3.47 11.23
C LEU A 189 -4.58 3.06 10.55
N ALA A 190 -5.48 2.41 11.27
CA ALA A 190 -6.79 2.03 10.75
C ALA A 190 -7.63 3.26 10.37
N GLN A 191 -7.56 4.34 11.16
CA GLN A 191 -8.22 5.59 10.84
C GLN A 191 -7.65 6.22 9.56
N ARG A 192 -6.32 6.34 9.46
CA ARG A 192 -5.66 6.87 8.25
C ARG A 192 -6.01 6.07 7.00
N LEU A 193 -5.97 4.75 7.10
CA LEU A 193 -6.33 3.88 5.97
C LEU A 193 -7.78 4.09 5.52
N ARG A 194 -8.73 4.27 6.46
CA ARG A 194 -10.12 4.56 6.12
C ARG A 194 -10.26 5.92 5.43
N GLU A 195 -9.53 6.93 5.89
CA GLU A 195 -9.49 8.24 5.27
C GLU A 195 -8.91 8.16 3.85
N ASP A 196 -7.77 7.49 3.67
CA ASP A 196 -7.12 7.29 2.37
C ASP A 196 -8.03 6.54 1.39
N ILE A 197 -8.73 5.49 1.84
CA ILE A 197 -9.73 4.79 1.03
C ILE A 197 -10.90 5.73 0.66
N GLY A 198 -11.35 6.55 1.60
CA GLY A 198 -12.41 7.55 1.36
C GLY A 198 -11.99 8.58 0.31
N ASN A 199 -10.78 9.11 0.44
CA ASN A 199 -10.19 10.07 -0.49
C ASN A 199 -10.03 9.44 -1.88
N MET A 200 -9.43 8.25 -1.97
CA MET A 200 -9.28 7.53 -3.25
C MET A 200 -10.64 7.25 -3.91
N LYS A 201 -11.66 6.87 -3.14
CA LYS A 201 -13.02 6.69 -3.66
C LYS A 201 -13.60 8.00 -4.21
N SER A 202 -13.36 9.11 -3.52
CA SER A 202 -13.79 10.44 -3.99
C SER A 202 -13.06 10.85 -5.26
N GLU A 203 -11.75 10.65 -5.32
CA GLU A 203 -10.91 10.91 -6.51
C GLU A 203 -11.37 10.08 -7.71
N ILE A 204 -11.58 8.77 -7.55
CA ILE A 204 -12.10 7.90 -8.62
C ILE A 204 -13.48 8.37 -9.09
N SER A 205 -14.35 8.78 -8.16
CA SER A 205 -15.69 9.27 -8.50
C SER A 205 -15.61 10.59 -9.27
N LEU A 206 -14.69 11.48 -8.91
CA LEU A 206 -14.43 12.73 -9.60
C LEU A 206 -13.88 12.47 -10.99
N ASP A 207 -12.87 11.61 -11.13
CA ASP A 207 -12.31 11.24 -12.44
C ASP A 207 -13.35 10.61 -13.35
N MET A 208 -14.15 9.67 -12.82
CA MET A 208 -15.25 9.06 -13.57
C MET A 208 -16.28 10.10 -14.05
N ASN A 209 -16.60 11.10 -13.21
CA ASN A 209 -17.49 12.18 -13.60
C ASN A 209 -16.84 13.10 -14.65
N ASN A 210 -15.55 13.40 -14.50
CA ASN A 210 -14.80 14.19 -15.47
C ASN A 210 -14.76 13.51 -16.84
N ARG A 211 -14.41 12.21 -16.89
CA ARG A 211 -14.45 11.40 -18.12
C ARG A 211 -15.85 11.35 -18.73
N LYS A 212 -16.89 11.27 -17.91
CA LYS A 212 -18.28 11.30 -18.40
C LYS A 212 -18.66 12.66 -18.98
N ASN A 213 -18.11 13.74 -18.45
CA ASN A 213 -18.31 15.09 -18.99
C ASN A 213 -17.52 15.28 -20.29
N GLU A 214 -16.26 14.88 -20.33
CA GLU A 214 -15.42 14.88 -21.53
C GLU A 214 -16.08 14.14 -22.69
N VAL A 215 -16.55 12.90 -22.44
CA VAL A 215 -17.28 12.12 -23.47
C VAL A 215 -18.54 12.83 -23.96
N ARG A 216 -19.24 13.56 -23.09
CA ARG A 216 -20.43 14.35 -23.50
C ARG A 216 -20.05 15.60 -24.28
N GLU A 217 -18.95 16.23 -23.93
CA GLU A 217 -18.42 17.38 -24.67
C GLU A 217 -17.97 16.96 -26.06
N ASP A 218 -17.27 15.83 -26.17
CA ASP A 218 -16.90 15.22 -27.46
C ASP A 218 -18.14 14.86 -28.28
N GLN A 219 -19.16 14.26 -27.67
CA GLN A 219 -20.41 13.97 -28.36
C GLN A 219 -21.07 15.25 -28.90
N LYS A 220 -21.15 16.30 -28.09
CA LYS A 220 -21.68 17.61 -28.53
C LYS A 220 -20.82 18.20 -29.66
N MET A 221 -19.50 18.05 -29.60
CA MET A 221 -18.60 18.49 -30.65
C MET A 221 -18.90 17.78 -31.97
N ILE A 222 -19.05 16.45 -31.93
CA ILE A 222 -19.41 15.64 -33.10
C ILE A 222 -20.78 16.08 -33.64
N ASP A 223 -21.77 16.28 -32.78
CA ASP A 223 -23.11 16.72 -33.20
C ASP A 223 -23.06 18.10 -33.88
N MET A 224 -22.29 19.05 -33.34
CA MET A 224 -22.05 20.35 -33.98
C MET A 224 -21.39 20.21 -35.34
N ARG A 225 -20.39 19.33 -35.49
CA ARG A 225 -19.73 19.05 -36.77
C ARG A 225 -20.69 18.44 -37.79
N ILE A 226 -21.56 17.52 -37.35
CA ILE A 226 -22.61 16.94 -38.21
C ILE A 226 -23.55 18.05 -38.71
N GLN A 227 -23.99 18.96 -37.83
CA GLN A 227 -24.84 20.08 -38.22
C GLN A 227 -24.12 21.05 -39.17
N GLU A 228 -22.85 21.35 -38.93
CA GLU A 228 -22.02 22.17 -39.82
C GLU A 228 -21.93 21.54 -41.22
N ILE A 229 -21.63 20.24 -41.30
CA ILE A 229 -21.56 19.50 -42.57
C ILE A 229 -22.93 19.47 -43.25
N ASN A 230 -24.01 19.26 -42.52
CA ASN A 230 -25.37 19.25 -43.07
C ASN A 230 -25.76 20.62 -43.64
N ASN A 231 -25.38 21.71 -42.96
CA ASN A 231 -25.60 23.07 -43.45
C ASN A 231 -24.78 23.33 -44.73
N LYS A 232 -23.48 22.99 -44.72
CA LYS A 232 -22.63 23.06 -45.92
C LYS A 232 -23.20 22.27 -47.09
N PHE A 233 -23.66 21.05 -46.85
CA PHE A 233 -24.31 20.21 -47.86
C PHE A 233 -25.58 20.86 -48.41
N THR A 234 -26.40 21.45 -47.56
CA THR A 234 -27.63 22.17 -47.96
C THR A 234 -27.30 23.38 -48.85
N ILE A 235 -26.28 24.16 -48.51
CA ILE A 235 -25.81 25.29 -49.32
C ILE A 235 -25.28 24.79 -50.66
N SER A 236 -24.38 23.80 -50.67
CA SER A 236 -23.84 23.23 -51.90
C SER A 236 -24.91 22.60 -52.79
N LEU A 237 -25.96 22.02 -52.21
CA LEU A 237 -27.12 21.54 -52.96
C LEU A 237 -27.90 22.70 -53.62
N GLY A 238 -28.01 23.83 -52.92
CA GLY A 238 -28.56 25.07 -53.45
C GLY A 238 -27.74 25.64 -54.62
N ASP A 239 -26.42 25.64 -54.50
CA ASP A 239 -25.50 26.06 -55.57
C ASP A 239 -25.66 25.16 -56.80
N VAL A 240 -25.62 23.83 -56.62
CA VAL A 240 -25.82 22.86 -57.71
C VAL A 240 -27.19 23.03 -58.38
N ARG A 241 -28.25 23.32 -57.61
CA ARG A 241 -29.58 23.59 -58.18
C ARG A 241 -29.59 24.87 -59.01
N THR A 242 -28.91 25.92 -58.53
CA THR A 242 -28.78 27.19 -59.25
C THR A 242 -27.98 27.00 -60.54
N ASP A 243 -26.87 26.26 -60.48
CA ASP A 243 -26.08 25.88 -61.66
C ASP A 243 -26.93 25.08 -62.66
N LEU A 244 -27.77 24.14 -62.19
CA LEU A 244 -28.69 23.40 -63.05
C LEU A 244 -29.71 24.33 -63.73
N GLU A 245 -30.25 25.31 -63.00
CA GLU A 245 -31.17 26.31 -63.56
C GLU A 245 -30.47 27.21 -64.59
N ALA A 246 -29.23 27.61 -64.33
CA ALA A 246 -28.39 28.35 -65.28
C ALA A 246 -28.13 27.54 -66.56
N VAL A 247 -27.77 26.27 -66.44
CA VAL A 247 -27.56 25.36 -67.59
C VAL A 247 -28.85 25.14 -68.37
N ARG A 248 -30.00 24.99 -67.69
CA ARG A 248 -31.31 24.92 -68.35
C ARG A 248 -31.59 26.19 -69.15
N TRP A 249 -31.36 27.35 -68.56
CA TRP A 249 -31.54 28.64 -69.24
C TRP A 249 -30.65 28.74 -70.48
N GLU A 250 -29.37 28.42 -70.34
CA GLU A 250 -28.41 28.45 -71.44
C GLU A 250 -28.80 27.47 -72.57
N THR A 251 -29.27 26.27 -72.21
CA THR A 251 -29.73 25.26 -73.17
C THR A 251 -30.95 25.72 -73.94
N ILE A 252 -31.94 26.34 -73.26
CA ILE A 252 -33.13 26.90 -73.90
C ILE A 252 -32.75 28.02 -74.88
N TRP A 253 -31.88 28.95 -74.47
CA TRP A 253 -31.45 30.04 -75.34
C TRP A 253 -30.67 29.55 -76.56
N LYS A 254 -29.73 28.62 -76.37
CA LYS A 254 -28.98 28.01 -77.48
C LYS A 254 -29.89 27.24 -78.43
N GLY A 255 -30.86 26.49 -77.89
CA GLY A 255 -31.87 25.78 -78.68
C GLY A 255 -32.75 26.74 -79.50
N MET A 256 -33.30 27.78 -78.86
CA MET A 256 -34.11 28.80 -79.51
C MET A 256 -33.32 29.56 -80.59
N ALA A 257 -32.08 29.97 -80.30
CA ALA A 257 -31.20 30.59 -81.29
C ALA A 257 -30.94 29.66 -82.48
N GLY A 258 -30.73 28.36 -82.24
CA GLY A 258 -30.61 27.34 -83.29
C GLY A 258 -31.84 27.26 -84.19
N VAL A 259 -33.06 27.28 -83.61
CA VAL A 259 -34.32 27.29 -84.37
C VAL A 259 -34.47 28.55 -85.21
N VAL A 260 -34.12 29.73 -84.68
CA VAL A 260 -34.16 31.00 -85.42
C VAL A 260 -33.18 30.98 -86.59
N VAL A 261 -31.93 30.55 -86.36
CA VAL A 261 -30.92 30.45 -87.42
C VAL A 261 -31.35 29.46 -88.50
N ALA A 262 -31.89 28.29 -88.11
CA ALA A 262 -32.42 27.32 -89.06
C ALA A 262 -33.62 27.88 -89.85
N GLY A 263 -34.52 28.61 -89.20
CA GLY A 263 -35.66 29.27 -89.85
C GLY A 263 -35.23 30.32 -90.87
N ILE A 264 -34.24 31.16 -90.53
CA ILE A 264 -33.66 32.14 -91.46
C ILE A 264 -32.97 31.43 -92.63
N ALA A 265 -32.21 30.36 -92.38
CA ALA A 265 -31.57 29.59 -93.43
C ALA A 265 -32.61 29.01 -94.40
N ILE A 266 -33.69 28.40 -93.89
CA ILE A 266 -34.80 27.88 -94.71
C ILE A 266 -35.48 28.98 -95.51
N ALA A 267 -35.82 30.12 -94.86
CA ALA A 267 -36.46 31.24 -95.54
C ALA A 267 -35.56 31.87 -96.62
N SER A 268 -34.26 32.00 -96.35
CA SER A 268 -33.27 32.50 -97.31
C SER A 268 -33.12 31.58 -98.52
N LEU A 269 -33.13 30.26 -98.29
CA LEU A 269 -33.10 29.27 -99.36
C LEU A 269 -34.39 29.31 -100.18
N GLY A 270 -35.55 29.40 -99.53
CA GLY A 270 -36.83 29.62 -100.20
C GLY A 270 -36.86 30.89 -101.04
N TYR A 271 -36.37 32.02 -100.51
CA TYR A 271 -36.27 33.27 -101.24
C TYR A 271 -35.31 33.18 -102.45
N LEU A 272 -34.17 32.52 -102.30
CA LEU A 272 -33.24 32.29 -103.42
C LEU A 272 -33.86 31.42 -104.51
N LEU A 273 -34.61 30.38 -104.13
CA LEU A 273 -35.34 29.53 -105.07
C LEU A 273 -36.43 30.32 -105.80
N LEU A 274 -37.25 31.10 -105.10
CA LEU A 274 -38.27 31.97 -105.70
C LEU A 274 -37.65 33.02 -106.63
N LYS A 275 -36.55 33.63 -106.23
CA LYS A 275 -35.84 34.60 -107.07
C LYS A 275 -35.19 33.93 -108.28
N HIS A 276 -34.73 32.70 -108.17
CA HIS A 276 -34.24 31.93 -109.31
C HIS A 276 -35.37 31.60 -110.29
N THR A 277 -36.55 31.21 -109.80
CA THR A 277 -37.71 30.97 -110.66
C THR A 277 -38.22 32.25 -111.32
N ASP A 278 -38.26 33.38 -110.60
CA ASP A 278 -38.63 34.69 -111.16
C ASP A 278 -37.65 35.17 -112.23
N LYS A 279 -36.33 34.97 -112.01
CA LYS A 279 -35.32 35.29 -113.02
C LYS A 279 -35.50 34.45 -114.27
N ASN A 280 -35.77 33.15 -114.11
CA ASN A 280 -36.02 32.26 -115.24
C ASN A 280 -37.32 32.64 -115.96
N ALA A 281 -38.38 32.99 -115.24
CA ALA A 281 -39.63 33.49 -115.82
C ALA A 281 -39.43 34.79 -116.61
N ARG A 282 -38.65 35.75 -116.07
CA ARG A 282 -38.30 36.99 -116.78
C ARG A 282 -37.43 36.74 -118.00
N GLN A 283 -36.55 35.74 -117.97
CA GLN A 283 -35.79 35.34 -119.17
C GLN A 283 -36.72 34.79 -120.25
N VAL A 284 -37.68 33.92 -119.89
CA VAL A 284 -38.70 33.42 -120.83
C VAL A 284 -39.58 34.55 -121.36
N GLU A 285 -40.00 35.51 -120.53
CA GLU A 285 -40.75 36.68 -120.99
C GLU A 285 -39.95 37.57 -121.92
N LEU A 286 -38.66 37.78 -121.65
CA LEU A 286 -37.77 38.54 -122.52
C LEU A 286 -37.50 37.82 -123.85
N GLU A 287 -37.39 36.49 -123.86
CA GLU A 287 -37.32 35.70 -125.09
C GLU A 287 -38.64 35.77 -125.87
N ASN A 288 -39.79 35.65 -125.21
CA ASN A 288 -41.10 35.81 -125.84
C ASN A 288 -41.28 37.22 -126.42
N GLN A 289 -40.83 38.27 -125.73
CA GLN A 289 -40.86 39.63 -126.27
C GLN A 289 -39.95 39.80 -127.50
N LYS A 290 -38.79 39.11 -127.55
CA LYS A 290 -37.94 39.12 -128.75
C LYS A 290 -38.62 38.42 -129.92
N ILE A 291 -39.25 37.26 -129.68
CA ILE A 291 -40.01 36.51 -130.71
C ILE A 291 -41.17 37.37 -131.24
N ILE A 292 -41.92 38.05 -130.37
CA ILE A 292 -43.01 38.95 -130.78
C ILE A 292 -42.48 40.14 -131.60
N LYS A 293 -41.32 40.70 -131.23
CA LYS A 293 -40.68 41.77 -132.02
C LYS A 293 -40.20 41.29 -133.39
N GLN A 294 -39.65 40.08 -133.49
CA GLN A 294 -39.29 39.47 -134.77
C GLN A 294 -40.52 39.22 -135.63
N LEU A 295 -41.62 38.71 -135.07
CA LEU A 295 -42.91 38.58 -135.78
C LEU A 295 -43.48 39.93 -136.23
N GLN A 296 -43.27 41.01 -135.47
CA GLN A 296 -43.63 42.36 -135.90
C GLN A 296 -42.72 42.92 -137.00
N GLU A 297 -41.44 42.56 -137.03
CA GLU A 297 -40.54 42.87 -138.14
C GLU A 297 -40.87 42.06 -139.39
N GLU A 298 -41.23 40.77 -139.27
CA GLU A 298 -41.74 39.94 -140.37
C GLU A 298 -43.09 40.43 -140.89
N ALA A 299 -44.01 40.89 -140.02
CA ALA A 299 -45.28 41.48 -140.44
C ALA A 299 -45.12 42.87 -141.10
N LYS A 300 -44.08 43.62 -140.73
CA LYS A 300 -43.71 44.87 -141.43
C LYS A 300 -43.03 44.59 -142.77
N PHE A 301 -42.23 43.52 -142.86
CA PHE A 301 -41.63 43.06 -144.10
C PHE A 301 -42.68 42.50 -145.07
N ALA A 302 -43.71 41.82 -144.58
CA ALA A 302 -44.87 41.38 -145.37
C ALA A 302 -45.72 42.56 -145.88
N ARG A 303 -45.87 43.64 -145.10
CA ARG A 303 -46.53 44.88 -145.56
C ARG A 303 -45.74 45.66 -146.61
N THR A 304 -44.41 45.50 -146.67
CA THR A 304 -43.58 46.07 -147.74
C THR A 304 -43.38 45.13 -148.94
N ALA A 305 -43.80 43.86 -148.84
CA ALA A 305 -43.82 42.91 -149.95
C ALA A 305 -45.18 42.86 -150.69
N GLU A 306 -46.26 43.42 -150.11
CA GLU A 306 -47.55 43.59 -150.78
C GLU A 306 -47.70 44.93 -151.54
N GLU A 307 -46.69 45.81 -151.52
CA GLU A 307 -46.70 47.09 -152.26
C GLU A 307 -45.76 47.12 -153.48
N GLU A 308 -45.21 45.98 -153.89
CA GLU A 308 -44.44 45.85 -155.14
C GLU A 308 -44.52 44.42 -155.70
N VAL A 309 -45.62 44.07 -156.39
CA VAL A 309 -45.70 43.35 -157.69
C VAL A 309 -47.19 43.29 -158.11
N ILE A 310 -47.69 44.43 -158.58
CA ILE A 310 -48.63 44.50 -159.71
C ILE A 310 -47.74 44.87 -160.90
N PHE A 311 -47.35 43.88 -161.71
CA PHE A 311 -47.20 43.94 -163.17
C PHE A 311 -46.68 42.59 -163.68
N SER A 312 -47.61 41.69 -164.05
CA SER A 312 -47.51 40.77 -165.20
C SER A 312 -48.62 39.71 -165.14
N ASN A 313 -49.56 39.80 -166.09
CA ASN A 313 -50.46 38.78 -166.66
C ASN A 313 -51.25 37.83 -165.74
#